data_AF-A0A9D3TES8-F1
#
_entry.id   AF-A0A9D3TES8-F1
#
_cell.length_a   1.000
_cell.length_b   1.000
_cell.length_c   1.000
_cell.angle_alpha   90.00
_cell.angle_beta   90.00
_cell.angle_gamma   90.00
#
_symmetry.space_group_name_H-M   'P 1'
#
loop_
_entity.id
_entity.type
_entity.pdbx_description
1 polymer ?
#
loop_
_entity_poly.entity_id
_entity_poly.type
_entity_poly.pdbx_seq_one_letter_code
_entity_poly.pdbx_strand_id
1 'polypeptide(L)'
;MLQSLAGSSCVRLIQSNRSTWYFLCLVVGYVLYLIFGAVVFSSVELPYEDLLRQELRAIKRQFLQENDCISEERLEEFLAKALEASNYGVSVLNNASASWNWDFTSALFFASTVLSTTGNPNGQFLRRKT
;
A
#
# COMPACT_ATOMS: atom_id res chain seq x y z
N MET A 1 26.41 36.58 -49.13
CA MET A 1 25.15 36.56 -48.37
C MET A 1 25.09 35.26 -47.60
N LEU A 2 25.44 35.34 -46.32
CA LEU A 2 25.68 34.21 -45.42
C LEU A 2 24.43 34.01 -44.54
N GLN A 3 24.15 32.73 -44.27
CA GLN A 3 23.33 32.19 -43.17
C GLN A 3 21.80 32.23 -43.30
N SER A 4 21.22 31.08 -43.67
CA SER A 4 20.00 30.57 -43.02
C SER A 4 19.83 29.07 -43.31
N LEU A 5 20.58 28.21 -42.59
CA LEU A 5 20.47 26.74 -42.72
C LEU A 5 20.32 26.01 -41.37
N ALA A 6 20.05 26.71 -40.26
CA ALA A 6 20.08 26.10 -38.93
C ALA A 6 18.76 26.19 -38.12
N GLY A 7 17.62 26.43 -38.77
CA GLY A 7 16.35 26.69 -38.05
C GLY A 7 15.20 25.69 -38.28
N SER A 8 15.27 24.78 -39.26
CA SER A 8 14.06 24.13 -39.79
C SER A 8 13.88 22.65 -39.44
N SER A 9 14.92 21.93 -39.00
CA SER A 9 14.83 20.48 -38.78
C SER A 9 14.16 20.11 -37.45
N CYS A 10 14.45 20.85 -36.37
CA CYS A 10 13.81 20.62 -35.06
C CYS A 10 12.31 21.01 -35.07
N VAL A 11 11.94 22.06 -35.81
CA VAL A 11 10.56 22.54 -35.88
C VAL A 11 9.69 21.64 -36.78
N ARG A 12 10.25 21.04 -37.83
CA ARG A 12 9.51 20.13 -38.71
C ARG A 12 9.21 18.76 -38.07
N LEU A 13 10.08 18.27 -37.18
CA LEU A 13 9.80 17.07 -36.37
C LEU A 13 8.65 17.31 -35.36
N ILE A 14 8.51 18.53 -34.86
CA ILE A 14 7.42 18.95 -33.96
C ILE A 14 6.05 18.93 -34.67
N GLN A 15 6.00 19.18 -35.99
CA GLN A 15 4.75 19.41 -36.72
C GLN A 15 4.05 18.12 -37.18
N SER A 16 4.79 17.04 -37.46
CA SER A 16 4.21 15.78 -37.96
C SER A 16 3.54 14.92 -36.88
N ASN A 17 3.80 15.21 -35.59
CA ASN A 17 3.41 14.34 -34.47
C ASN A 17 2.76 15.12 -33.32
N ARG A 18 1.95 16.14 -33.65
CA ARG A 18 1.27 17.02 -32.67
C ARG A 18 0.56 16.21 -31.57
N SER A 19 -0.11 15.11 -31.95
CA SER A 19 -0.79 14.18 -31.03
C SER A 19 0.17 13.49 -30.06
N THR A 20 1.33 13.02 -30.54
CA THR A 20 2.35 12.37 -29.71
C THR A 20 3.00 13.34 -28.73
N TRP A 21 3.19 14.61 -29.13
CA TRP A 21 3.68 15.64 -28.21
C TRP A 21 2.67 15.92 -27.09
N TYR A 22 1.38 16.05 -27.41
CA TYR A 22 0.33 16.18 -26.38
C TYR A 22 0.28 14.96 -25.46
N PHE A 23 0.41 13.74 -26.00
CA PHE A 23 0.45 12.52 -25.21
C PHE A 23 1.66 12.51 -24.26
N LEU A 24 2.86 12.88 -24.73
CA LEU A 24 4.04 13.00 -23.89
C LEU A 24 3.86 14.03 -22.78
N CYS A 25 3.29 15.20 -23.08
CA CYS A 25 2.97 16.20 -22.07
C CYS A 25 1.99 15.67 -21.01
N LEU A 26 0.97 14.91 -21.42
CA LEU A 26 0.02 14.28 -20.48
C LEU A 26 0.69 13.23 -19.60
N VAL A 27 1.54 12.37 -20.18
CA VAL A 27 2.29 11.36 -19.42
C VAL A 27 3.22 12.03 -18.40
N VAL A 28 3.95 13.06 -18.81
CA VAL A 28 4.82 13.81 -17.90
C VAL A 28 4.01 14.47 -16.78
N GLY A 29 2.88 15.13 -17.11
CA GLY A 29 1.99 15.71 -16.11
C GLY A 29 1.43 14.67 -15.14
N TYR A 30 1.05 13.50 -15.64
CA TYR A 30 0.57 12.38 -14.83
C TYR A 30 1.66 11.83 -13.89
N VAL A 31 2.88 11.66 -14.39
CA VAL A 31 4.01 11.21 -13.56
C VAL A 31 4.32 12.24 -12.46
N LEU A 32 4.32 13.53 -12.79
CA LEU A 32 4.48 14.60 -11.80
C LEU A 32 3.38 14.58 -10.74
N TYR A 33 2.12 14.38 -11.17
CA TYR A 33 0.99 14.22 -10.26
C TYR A 33 1.18 13.03 -9.31
N LEU A 34 1.63 11.87 -9.82
CA LEU A 34 1.92 10.70 -8.99
C LEU A 34 3.07 10.95 -8.02
N ILE A 35 4.15 11.59 -8.45
CA ILE A 35 5.29 11.93 -7.57
C ILE A 35 4.82 12.87 -6.46
N PHE A 36 4.04 13.90 -6.80
CA PHE A 36 3.49 14.81 -5.81
C PHE A 36 2.59 14.08 -4.81
N GLY A 37 1.69 13.23 -5.29
CA GLY A 37 0.87 12.36 -4.44
C GLY A 37 1.72 11.49 -3.51
N ALA A 38 2.74 10.82 -4.06
CA ALA A 38 3.62 9.95 -3.28
C ALA A 38 4.39 10.70 -2.18
N VAL A 39 4.88 11.91 -2.48
CA VAL A 39 5.59 12.74 -1.49
C VAL A 39 4.63 13.19 -0.37
N VAL A 40 3.42 13.64 -0.73
CA VAL A 40 2.42 14.06 0.25
C VAL A 40 2.02 12.88 1.14
N PHE A 41 1.64 11.75 0.56
CA PHE A 41 1.27 10.56 1.32
C PHE A 41 2.42 10.05 2.19
N SER A 42 3.64 9.98 1.63
CA SER A 42 4.82 9.59 2.40
C SER A 42 5.05 10.52 3.59
N SER A 43 4.97 11.84 3.42
CA SER A 43 5.18 12.81 4.50
C SER A 43 4.14 12.73 5.61
N VAL A 44 2.90 12.37 5.26
CA VAL A 44 1.79 12.25 6.21
C VAL A 44 1.85 10.92 6.96
N GLU A 45 2.22 9.83 6.27
CA GLU A 45 2.22 8.48 6.85
C GLU A 45 3.50 8.15 7.63
N LEU A 46 4.66 8.71 7.27
CA LEU A 46 5.93 8.48 7.97
C LEU A 46 5.88 8.73 9.50
N PRO A 47 5.35 9.87 10.00
CA PRO A 47 5.33 10.12 11.44
C PRO A 47 4.42 9.16 12.20
N TYR A 48 3.34 8.70 11.56
CA TYR A 48 2.44 7.72 12.15
C TYR A 48 3.10 6.34 12.23
N GLU A 49 3.81 5.94 11.17
CA GLU A 49 4.55 4.68 11.13
C GLU A 49 5.63 4.62 12.21
N ASP A 50 6.38 5.71 12.40
CA ASP A 50 7.42 5.78 13.42
C ASP A 50 6.87 5.71 14.84
N LEU A 51 5.73 6.35 15.11
CA LEU A 51 5.06 6.28 16.41
C LEU A 51 4.59 4.85 16.70
N LEU A 52 3.94 4.19 15.74
CA LEU A 52 3.51 2.79 15.88
C LEU A 52 4.71 1.87 16.13
N ARG A 53 5.81 2.05 15.40
CA ARG A 53 7.04 1.27 15.62
C ARG A 53 7.63 1.50 17.01
N GLN A 54 7.60 2.73 17.51
CA GLN A 54 8.09 3.02 18.86
C GLN A 54 7.21 2.38 19.93
N GLU A 55 5.89 2.47 19.79
CA GLU A 55 4.93 1.84 20.71
C GLU A 55 5.09 0.32 20.73
N LEU A 56 5.18 -0.32 19.56
CA LEU A 56 5.46 -1.76 19.43
C LEU A 56 6.77 -2.16 20.12
N ARG A 57 7.84 -1.38 19.94
CA ARG A 57 9.12 -1.62 20.62
C ARG A 57 9.00 -1.43 22.14
N ALA A 58 8.22 -0.45 22.60
CA ALA A 58 8.01 -0.22 24.02
C ALA A 58 7.24 -1.40 24.66
N ILE A 59 6.16 -1.85 24.03
CA ILE A 59 5.37 -3.01 24.47
C ILE A 59 6.24 -4.27 24.46
N LYS A 60 7.02 -4.50 23.40
CA LYS A 60 7.94 -5.65 23.32
C LYS A 60 8.94 -5.65 24.49
N ARG A 61 9.55 -4.51 24.78
CA ARG A 61 10.50 -4.38 25.90
C ARG A 61 9.83 -4.60 27.25
N GLN A 62 8.64 -4.03 27.46
CA GLN A 62 7.88 -4.24 28.69
C GLN A 62 7.56 -5.73 28.88
N PHE A 63 7.11 -6.42 27.82
CA PHE A 63 6.81 -7.85 27.89
C PHE A 63 8.03 -8.71 28.23
N LEU A 64 9.21 -8.38 27.66
CA LEU A 64 10.46 -9.07 27.98
C LEU A 64 10.94 -8.77 29.40
N GLN A 65 10.73 -7.55 29.92
CA GLN A 65 11.05 -7.20 31.30
C GLN A 65 10.14 -7.91 32.31
N GLU A 66 8.87 -8.11 31.98
CA GLU A 66 7.94 -8.83 32.84
C GLU A 66 8.16 -10.36 32.79
N ASN A 67 8.84 -10.87 31.76
CA ASN A 67 9.02 -12.30 31.51
C ASN A 67 10.49 -12.65 31.19
N ASP A 68 11.34 -12.68 32.20
CA ASP A 68 12.77 -13.03 32.09
C ASP A 68 13.04 -14.44 31.50
N CYS A 69 12.01 -15.30 31.44
CA CYS A 69 12.12 -16.65 30.90
C CYS A 69 12.02 -16.73 29.36
N ILE A 70 11.68 -15.63 28.69
CA ILE A 70 11.49 -15.59 27.23
C ILE A 70 12.61 -14.78 26.59
N SER A 71 13.35 -15.41 25.66
CA SER A 71 14.35 -14.68 24.87
C SER A 71 13.71 -13.86 23.77
N GLU A 72 14.33 -12.73 23.44
CA GLU A 72 13.88 -11.82 22.39
C GLU A 72 13.67 -12.54 21.03
N GLU A 73 14.57 -13.45 20.68
CA GLU A 73 14.55 -14.23 19.44
C GLU A 73 13.31 -15.15 19.36
N ARG A 74 12.93 -15.79 20.48
CA ARG A 74 11.77 -16.68 20.54
C ARG A 74 10.46 -15.91 20.43
N LEU A 75 10.41 -14.71 21.00
CA LEU A 75 9.25 -13.82 20.88
C LEU A 75 9.09 -13.32 19.44
N GLU A 76 10.19 -12.99 18.76
CA GLU A 76 10.16 -12.59 17.35
C GLU A 76 9.74 -13.73 16.42
N GLU A 77 10.25 -14.95 16.66
CA GLU A 77 9.84 -16.14 15.91
C GLU A 77 8.33 -16.41 16.05
N PHE A 78 7.80 -16.32 17.27
CA PHE A 78 6.37 -16.45 17.53
C PHE A 78 5.56 -15.34 16.84
N LEU A 79 6.00 -14.08 16.94
CA LEU A 79 5.32 -12.94 16.31
C LEU A 79 5.30 -13.07 14.78
N ALA A 80 6.41 -13.51 14.17
CA ALA A 80 6.48 -13.75 12.73
C ALA A 80 5.47 -14.82 12.30
N LYS A 81 5.37 -15.92 13.06
CA LYS A 81 4.37 -16.98 12.81
C LYS A 81 2.94 -16.50 13.03
N ALA A 82 2.70 -15.68 14.04
CA ALA A 82 1.37 -15.11 14.30
C ALA A 82 0.94 -14.12 13.22
N LEU A 83 1.85 -13.29 12.71
CA LEU A 83 1.61 -12.38 11.59
C LEU A 83 1.35 -13.14 10.29
N GLU A 84 2.12 -14.21 10.03
CA GLU A 84 1.89 -15.12 8.90
C GLU A 84 0.48 -15.71 8.97
N ALA A 85 0.08 -16.27 10.11
CA ALA A 85 -1.27 -16.80 10.32
C ALA A 85 -2.36 -15.72 10.17
N SER A 86 -2.13 -14.52 10.68
CA SER A 86 -3.05 -13.38 10.52
C SER A 86 -3.19 -12.94 9.07
N ASN A 87 -2.13 -13.00 8.26
CA ASN A 87 -2.18 -12.69 6.83
C ASN A 87 -3.05 -13.70 6.07
N TYR A 88 -3.08 -14.95 6.54
CA TYR A 88 -4.03 -15.97 6.06
C TYR A 88 -5.44 -15.84 6.67
N GLY A 89 -5.70 -14.77 7.42
CA GLY A 89 -6.99 -14.47 8.05
C GLY A 89 -7.26 -15.26 9.34
N VAL A 90 -6.32 -16.06 9.84
CA VAL A 90 -6.51 -16.81 11.08
C VAL A 90 -6.25 -15.88 12.25
N SER A 91 -7.30 -15.53 13.00
CA SER A 91 -7.17 -14.68 14.18
C SER A 91 -6.51 -15.44 15.32
N VAL A 92 -5.24 -15.14 15.59
CA VAL A 92 -4.44 -15.75 16.68
C VAL A 92 -4.89 -15.27 18.06
N LEU A 93 -5.65 -14.17 18.12
CA LEU A 93 -6.03 -13.49 19.37
C LEU A 93 -7.26 -14.06 20.07
N ASN A 94 -8.06 -14.91 19.43
CA ASN A 94 -9.35 -15.31 20.01
C ASN A 94 -9.52 -16.83 20.03
N ASN A 95 -9.90 -17.36 21.20
CA ASN A 95 -10.41 -18.72 21.37
C ASN A 95 -11.83 -18.82 20.76
N ALA A 96 -11.94 -18.54 19.46
CA ALA A 96 -13.17 -18.58 18.72
C ALA A 96 -13.07 -19.72 17.70
N SER A 97 -13.47 -20.91 18.13
CA SER A 97 -13.61 -22.11 17.29
C SER A 97 -14.67 -21.98 16.17
N ALA A 98 -15.09 -20.77 15.78
CA ALA A 98 -16.27 -20.58 14.92
C ALA A 98 -16.33 -19.23 14.17
N SER A 99 -15.27 -18.80 13.46
CA SER A 99 -15.44 -17.76 12.44
C SER A 99 -14.76 -18.16 11.14
N TRP A 100 -15.49 -18.85 10.27
CA TRP A 100 -15.06 -19.07 8.90
C TRP A 100 -15.00 -17.71 8.21
N ASN A 101 -13.83 -17.27 7.74
CA ASN A 101 -13.71 -16.01 6.99
C ASN A 101 -14.48 -16.00 5.66
N TRP A 102 -14.95 -17.18 5.22
CA TRP A 102 -15.58 -17.42 3.93
C TRP A 102 -17.05 -17.83 4.06
N ASP A 103 -17.85 -17.03 4.76
CA ASP A 103 -19.30 -17.16 4.71
C ASP A 103 -19.82 -16.78 3.31
N PHE A 104 -20.92 -17.40 2.86
CA PHE A 104 -21.50 -17.15 1.53
C PHE A 104 -21.68 -15.65 1.22
N THR A 105 -22.09 -14.87 2.22
CA THR A 105 -22.26 -13.42 2.13
C THR A 105 -20.94 -12.68 1.91
N SER A 106 -19.84 -13.08 2.57
CA SER A 106 -18.52 -12.45 2.37
C SER A 106 -17.94 -12.82 1.00
N ALA A 107 -18.14 -14.06 0.56
CA ALA A 107 -17.73 -14.53 -0.77
C ALA A 107 -18.48 -13.82 -1.90
N LEU A 108 -19.80 -13.61 -1.77
CA LEU A 108 -20.61 -12.90 -2.75
C LEU A 108 -20.20 -11.42 -2.87
N PHE A 109 -19.92 -10.78 -1.74
CA PHE A 109 -19.48 -9.38 -1.72
C PHE A 109 -18.10 -9.24 -2.37
N PHE A 110 -17.18 -10.16 -2.06
CA PHE A 110 -15.88 -10.22 -2.73
C PHE A 110 -16.03 -10.35 -4.25
N ALA A 111 -16.82 -11.32 -4.72
CA ALA A 111 -17.08 -11.52 -6.15
C ALA A 111 -17.65 -10.26 -6.83
N SER A 112 -18.57 -9.56 -6.17
CA SER A 112 -19.14 -8.29 -6.66
C SER A 112 -18.09 -7.18 -6.78
N THR A 113 -17.19 -7.04 -5.81
CA THR A 113 -16.11 -6.02 -5.86
C THR A 113 -15.03 -6.32 -6.88
N VAL A 114 -14.74 -7.61 -7.14
CA VAL A 114 -13.86 -8.06 -8.22
C VAL A 114 -14.49 -7.75 -9.58
N LEU A 115 -15.77 -8.08 -9.75
CA LEU A 115 -16.52 -7.79 -10.97
C LEU A 115 -16.63 -6.29 -11.25
N SER A 116 -16.83 -5.48 -10.20
CA SER A 116 -16.98 -4.02 -10.31
C SER A 116 -15.65 -3.28 -10.38
N THR A 117 -14.50 -3.96 -10.36
CA THR A 117 -13.14 -3.38 -10.32
C THR A 117 -12.88 -2.44 -9.14
N THR A 118 -13.73 -2.44 -8.13
CA THR A 118 -13.61 -1.59 -6.93
C THR A 118 -12.51 -2.09 -6.00
N GLY A 119 -12.27 -3.41 -5.99
CA GLY A 119 -11.10 -4.04 -5.39
C GLY A 119 -10.81 -3.63 -3.94
N ASN A 120 -11.57 -4.17 -2.97
CA ASN A 120 -11.15 -4.11 -1.57
C ASN A 120 -10.88 -5.54 -1.05
N PRO A 121 -9.62 -6.01 -1.12
CA PRO A 121 -9.27 -7.41 -0.86
C PRO A 121 -9.27 -7.77 0.63
N ASN A 122 -9.31 -6.78 1.51
CA ASN A 122 -9.39 -7.00 2.95
C ASN A 122 -10.85 -6.80 3.36
N GLY A 123 -11.42 -7.73 4.12
CA GLY A 123 -12.77 -7.66 4.70
C GLY A 123 -13.03 -6.46 5.64
N GLN A 124 -12.35 -5.32 5.46
CA GLN A 124 -12.52 -4.04 6.17
C GLN A 124 -13.96 -3.51 6.14
N PHE A 125 -14.80 -3.94 5.19
CA PHE A 125 -16.21 -3.54 5.20
C PHE A 125 -16.98 -4.16 6.39
N LEU A 126 -16.54 -5.30 6.92
CA LEU A 126 -17.13 -5.91 8.12
C LEU A 126 -16.62 -5.29 9.43
N ARG A 127 -15.58 -4.44 9.39
CA ARG A 127 -14.98 -3.77 10.57
C ARG A 127 -15.47 -2.34 10.80
N ARG A 128 -16.53 -1.88 10.12
CA ARG A 128 -17.17 -0.57 10.36
C ARG A 128 -18.55 -0.64 11.04
N LYS A 129 -18.89 -1.78 11.65
CA LYS A 129 -20.15 -1.96 12.37
C LYS A 129 -19.95 -2.47 13.80
N THR A 130 -19.04 -1.86 14.53
CA THR A 130 -19.00 -1.86 16.01
C THR A 130 -18.36 -0.57 16.46
#